data_AF-A0A9P9Z3U6-F1
#
_entry.id   AF-A0A9P9Z3U6-F1
#
_cell.length_a   1.000
_cell.length_b   1.000
_cell.length_c   1.000
_cell.angle_alpha   90.00
_cell.angle_beta   90.00
_cell.angle_gamma   90.00
#
_symmetry.space_group_name_H-M   'P 1'
#
loop_
_entity.id
_entity.type
_entity.pdbx_description
1 polymer ?
#
loop_
_entity_poly.entity_id
_entity_poly.type
_entity_poly.pdbx_seq_one_letter_code
_entity_poly.pdbx_strand_id
1 'polypeptide(L)'
;MPILARLKHKLSRRFDEDKSSSSPASSLPPSPTKPAAYSTAAATDAPAATAPATNAPATSQPSSSADPATPVATAPASGTAPVAAPATPAAPANGDTTPADETTDADGHNFTTNGAVVPRVNLAYFTNWGIYGRKYAPSDVPASQLTHILYAFADVKPDTGECILTDLWADEQLHYAGDSWNDTGNNLYGNFKQFLLMKKQNRALKLMLSIGGWTFGPHFAPMAADAKKRARFVSSAIAILENDGLDGLDIDWEYPANAQQASNFTSLLKELRAGLTAHAAKKQDKVPYLLSIAAPCGADHYKLLEVAKMDQYLDFWNLMAYDFSGAWSTVTGHQANLWNIKGKAPSADDAVTFYINNGVVSHKLVLGIPLYGRGFQNTDGSQKPYNGTGQGTWEAGNWDYKFLPVKGAKEMINTKIAASWSYDSAKREFISYDTPQNVLLKCEYIRNKRLRGAMFWELSGDATKTQGGADRSLVALTAKNMGTLDATLNHISYPFSKWDNVKKGMPK
;
A
#
# COMPACT_ATOMS: atom_id res chain seq x y z
N MET A 1 -36.28 -57.64 -33.54
CA MET A 1 -36.38 -58.87 -32.73
C MET A 1 -34.99 -59.23 -32.24
N PRO A 2 -34.88 -59.71 -30.99
CA PRO A 2 -34.60 -58.82 -29.86
C PRO A 2 -33.41 -59.35 -29.03
N ILE A 3 -32.98 -58.70 -27.94
CA ILE A 3 -33.44 -58.91 -26.55
C ILE A 3 -32.32 -58.23 -25.70
N LEU A 4 -32.51 -57.41 -24.67
CA LEU A 4 -33.44 -57.47 -23.53
C LEU A 4 -33.61 -56.06 -22.92
N ALA A 5 -34.85 -55.70 -22.61
CA ALA A 5 -35.26 -54.53 -21.83
C ALA A 5 -35.38 -54.87 -20.33
N ARG A 6 -35.33 -53.85 -19.45
CA ARG A 6 -36.40 -53.54 -18.46
C ARG A 6 -36.01 -52.50 -17.38
N LEU A 7 -37.06 -51.80 -16.94
CA LEU A 7 -37.22 -50.81 -15.84
C LEU A 7 -36.76 -49.38 -16.19
N LYS A 8 -37.62 -48.34 -16.18
CA LYS A 8 -38.68 -48.00 -15.21
C LYS A 8 -39.85 -47.23 -15.85
N HIS A 9 -41.04 -47.41 -15.28
CA HIS A 9 -42.31 -46.73 -15.59
C HIS A 9 -43.01 -46.38 -14.25
N LYS A 10 -43.93 -45.38 -14.28
CA LYS A 10 -44.83 -44.83 -13.22
C LYS A 10 -44.24 -43.64 -12.44
N LEU A 11 -44.86 -42.45 -12.34
CA LEU A 11 -46.27 -42.05 -12.38
C LEU A 11 -46.51 -40.69 -13.07
N SER A 12 -47.73 -40.50 -13.61
CA SER A 12 -48.32 -39.23 -14.07
C SER A 12 -49.60 -38.91 -13.28
N ARG A 13 -50.18 -37.71 -13.50
CA ARG A 13 -51.53 -37.18 -13.12
C ARG A 13 -51.61 -36.60 -11.70
N ARG A 14 -52.22 -35.44 -11.39
CA ARG A 14 -53.21 -34.49 -11.97
C ARG A 14 -52.86 -33.10 -11.35
N PHE A 15 -53.16 -31.95 -11.94
CA PHE A 15 -54.47 -31.28 -11.91
C PHE A 15 -54.45 -30.04 -12.82
N ASP A 16 -55.53 -29.85 -13.57
CA ASP A 16 -56.01 -28.61 -14.19
C ASP A 16 -57.42 -28.33 -13.62
N GLU A 17 -57.91 -27.11 -13.81
CA GLU A 17 -59.19 -26.47 -13.38
C GLU A 17 -59.09 -25.66 -12.05
N ASP A 18 -59.53 -24.40 -11.91
CA ASP A 18 -60.46 -23.59 -12.71
C ASP A 18 -60.30 -22.06 -12.44
N LYS A 19 -60.98 -21.27 -13.27
CA LYS A 19 -61.02 -19.79 -13.47
C LYS A 19 -61.48 -18.94 -12.26
N SER A 20 -61.02 -17.67 -12.18
CA SER A 20 -61.83 -16.43 -12.36
C SER A 20 -61.33 -15.17 -11.62
N SER A 21 -61.16 -14.07 -12.38
CA SER A 21 -61.40 -12.63 -12.12
C SER A 21 -60.75 -11.80 -10.97
N SER A 22 -60.08 -10.72 -11.44
CA SER A 22 -60.07 -9.29 -11.00
C SER A 22 -59.16 -8.74 -9.88
N SER A 23 -58.06 -8.08 -10.31
CA SER A 23 -57.43 -6.77 -9.91
C SER A 23 -56.98 -6.46 -8.46
N PRO A 24 -56.05 -5.50 -8.21
CA PRO A 24 -55.23 -4.68 -9.12
C PRO A 24 -53.70 -4.81 -8.93
N ALA A 25 -52.94 -4.19 -9.85
CA ALA A 25 -51.49 -4.10 -9.85
C ALA A 25 -50.91 -3.41 -8.61
N SER A 26 -49.89 -4.01 -7.99
CA SER A 26 -48.87 -3.28 -7.21
C SER A 26 -47.54 -3.34 -7.97
N SER A 27 -47.05 -2.17 -8.33
CA SER A 27 -45.75 -1.92 -8.95
C SER A 27 -44.61 -2.59 -8.18
N LEU A 28 -43.83 -3.43 -8.87
CA LEU A 28 -42.47 -3.77 -8.46
C LEU A 28 -41.61 -2.50 -8.46
N PRO A 29 -40.74 -2.27 -7.45
CA PRO A 29 -39.78 -1.18 -7.51
C PRO A 29 -38.78 -1.43 -8.65
N PRO A 30 -38.31 -0.39 -9.35
CA PRO A 30 -37.35 -0.55 -10.43
C PRO A 30 -36.03 -1.12 -9.88
N SER A 31 -35.43 -2.02 -10.66
CA SER A 31 -34.07 -2.51 -10.43
C SER A 31 -33.10 -1.34 -10.21
N PRO A 32 -32.16 -1.43 -9.26
CA PRO A 32 -31.20 -0.37 -9.06
C PRO A 32 -30.39 -0.16 -10.34
N THR A 33 -30.44 1.08 -10.83
CA THR A 33 -29.62 1.57 -11.92
C THR A 33 -28.16 1.28 -11.63
N LYS A 34 -27.51 0.60 -12.58
CA LYS A 34 -26.07 0.40 -12.68
C LYS A 34 -25.32 1.70 -12.29
N PRO A 35 -24.38 1.68 -11.33
CA PRO A 35 -23.54 2.84 -11.08
C PRO A 35 -22.82 3.21 -12.37
N ALA A 36 -22.77 4.51 -12.68
CA ALA A 36 -22.05 5.03 -13.82
C ALA A 36 -20.61 4.49 -13.79
N ALA A 37 -20.16 3.98 -14.93
CA ALA A 37 -18.75 3.66 -15.11
C ALA A 37 -17.94 4.93 -14.83
N TYR A 38 -17.02 4.86 -13.86
CA TYR A 38 -16.01 5.88 -13.66
C TYR A 38 -15.12 5.90 -14.92
N SER A 39 -15.46 6.80 -15.84
CA SER A 39 -14.58 7.20 -16.93
C SER A 39 -13.55 8.15 -16.35
N THR A 40 -12.34 7.67 -16.11
CA THR A 40 -11.17 8.52 -15.95
C THR A 40 -10.88 9.19 -17.29
N ALA A 41 -11.50 10.34 -17.52
CA ALA A 41 -11.12 11.21 -18.62
C ALA A 41 -9.68 11.68 -18.35
N ALA A 42 -8.79 11.35 -19.29
CA ALA A 42 -7.46 11.90 -19.36
C ALA A 42 -7.54 13.43 -19.27
N ALA A 43 -6.89 14.02 -18.27
CA ALA A 43 -6.64 15.44 -18.24
C ALA A 43 -5.68 15.75 -19.39
N THR A 44 -6.22 16.30 -20.47
CA THR A 44 -5.46 16.89 -21.58
C THR A 44 -4.86 18.22 -21.12
N ASP A 45 -3.62 18.43 -21.55
CA ASP A 45 -2.75 19.58 -21.31
C ASP A 45 -3.45 20.95 -21.27
N ALA A 46 -3.07 21.77 -20.27
CA ALA A 46 -3.18 23.22 -20.33
C ALA A 46 -1.77 23.83 -20.43
N PRO A 47 -1.53 24.78 -21.35
CA PRO A 47 -0.18 25.21 -21.73
C PRO A 47 0.44 26.20 -20.74
N ALA A 48 1.76 26.13 -20.63
CA ALA A 48 2.58 27.09 -19.89
C ALA A 48 2.43 28.51 -20.46
N ALA A 49 2.08 29.45 -19.59
CA ALA A 49 2.08 30.88 -19.91
C ALA A 49 3.51 31.43 -19.85
N THR A 50 4.03 31.83 -21.00
CA THR A 50 5.22 32.69 -21.16
C THR A 50 4.90 34.13 -20.80
N ALA A 51 5.80 34.81 -20.07
CA ALA A 51 5.87 36.27 -20.00
C ALA A 51 7.28 36.75 -20.37
N PRO A 52 7.43 37.94 -21.00
CA PRO A 52 8.53 38.25 -21.91
C PRO A 52 9.71 38.99 -21.25
N ALA A 53 10.85 38.91 -21.93
CA ALA A 53 12.08 39.62 -21.65
C ALA A 53 12.00 41.13 -21.97
N THR A 54 12.74 41.94 -21.21
CA THR A 54 13.11 43.32 -21.58
C THR A 54 14.61 43.56 -21.36
N ASN A 55 15.21 44.29 -22.31
CA ASN A 55 16.63 44.54 -22.54
C ASN A 55 17.38 45.38 -21.48
N ALA A 56 18.65 45.01 -21.21
CA ALA A 56 19.94 45.75 -21.21
C ALA A 56 20.08 47.16 -20.54
N PRO A 57 21.29 47.66 -20.16
CA PRO A 57 22.63 47.29 -20.66
C PRO A 57 23.85 47.22 -19.68
N ALA A 58 24.87 46.52 -20.18
CA ALA A 58 26.35 46.60 -20.05
C ALA A 58 27.04 47.25 -18.83
N THR A 59 28.11 46.59 -18.34
CA THR A 59 29.49 47.14 -18.38
C THR A 59 30.60 46.12 -17.98
N SER A 60 31.67 46.16 -18.77
CA SER A 60 33.10 45.84 -18.49
C SER A 60 33.57 44.47 -17.97
N GLN A 61 34.28 43.78 -18.86
CA GLN A 61 35.35 42.79 -18.63
C GLN A 61 36.69 43.48 -18.21
N PRO A 62 37.73 42.76 -17.71
CA PRO A 62 38.70 42.11 -18.62
C PRO A 62 39.40 40.80 -18.16
N SER A 63 39.67 39.92 -19.16
CA SER A 63 40.87 39.06 -19.43
C SER A 63 41.55 38.24 -18.31
N SER A 64 41.93 36.96 -18.50
CA SER A 64 43.06 36.54 -19.38
C SER A 64 43.28 35.00 -19.45
N SER A 65 43.72 34.52 -20.64
CA SER A 65 44.61 33.36 -21.03
C SER A 65 44.43 31.96 -20.39
N ALA A 66 44.16 30.85 -21.08
CA ALA A 66 44.87 30.10 -22.17
C ALA A 66 46.27 29.56 -21.76
N ASP A 67 46.42 28.30 -21.31
CA ASP A 67 46.75 27.02 -22.04
C ASP A 67 48.28 26.68 -21.96
N PRO A 68 48.85 25.50 -22.33
CA PRO A 68 48.53 24.07 -22.10
C PRO A 68 49.75 23.17 -21.68
N ALA A 69 49.46 21.89 -21.36
CA ALA A 69 50.17 20.61 -21.62
C ALA A 69 51.67 20.34 -21.27
N THR A 70 51.96 19.14 -20.73
CA THR A 70 52.82 18.12 -21.39
C THR A 70 52.78 16.72 -20.72
N PRO A 71 53.08 15.62 -21.47
CA PRO A 71 52.85 14.21 -21.09
C PRO A 71 54.14 13.37 -20.95
N VAL A 72 54.06 12.23 -20.25
CA VAL A 72 55.02 11.08 -20.27
C VAL A 72 54.26 9.86 -19.68
N ALA A 73 54.42 8.56 -20.00
CA ALA A 73 54.84 7.75 -21.14
C ALA A 73 54.43 6.28 -20.83
N THR A 74 54.53 5.38 -21.80
CA THR A 74 54.01 3.99 -21.83
C THR A 74 54.93 2.89 -21.26
N ALA A 75 54.31 1.92 -20.53
CA ALA A 75 54.43 0.42 -20.50
C ALA A 75 55.83 -0.30 -20.56
N PRO A 76 56.02 -1.52 -19.97
CA PRO A 76 55.35 -2.76 -20.42
C PRO A 76 54.99 -3.80 -19.33
N ALA A 77 54.32 -4.86 -19.79
CA ALA A 77 53.66 -5.95 -19.06
C ALA A 77 54.55 -7.17 -18.73
N SER A 78 54.17 -7.97 -17.72
CA SER A 78 54.07 -9.44 -17.77
C SER A 78 53.77 -10.04 -16.38
N GLY A 79 52.98 -11.13 -16.34
CA GLY A 79 52.83 -12.01 -15.17
C GLY A 79 51.41 -12.49 -14.88
N THR A 80 51.06 -13.69 -15.33
CA THR A 80 49.76 -14.34 -15.19
C THR A 80 49.64 -15.30 -13.98
N ALA A 81 48.40 -15.43 -13.48
CA ALA A 81 47.76 -16.51 -12.68
C ALA A 81 47.59 -16.30 -11.16
N PRO A 82 46.55 -16.90 -10.49
CA PRO A 82 45.21 -17.30 -10.92
C PRO A 82 44.08 -16.49 -10.22
N VAL A 83 42.88 -16.56 -10.78
CA VAL A 83 41.68 -15.80 -10.37
C VAL A 83 41.10 -16.36 -9.07
N ALA A 84 41.14 -15.57 -7.99
CA ALA A 84 40.30 -15.73 -6.82
C ALA A 84 38.93 -15.05 -7.07
N ALA A 85 37.85 -15.72 -6.67
CA ALA A 85 36.48 -15.21 -6.78
C ALA A 85 36.36 -13.83 -6.10
N PRO A 86 35.71 -12.83 -6.72
CA PRO A 86 35.56 -11.52 -6.11
C PRO A 86 34.60 -11.63 -4.92
N ALA A 87 35.11 -11.23 -3.75
CA ALA A 87 34.33 -11.07 -2.53
C ALA A 87 33.16 -10.09 -2.77
N THR A 88 32.00 -10.45 -2.21
CA THR A 88 30.81 -9.59 -2.11
C THR A 88 31.21 -8.26 -1.47
N PRO A 89 30.90 -7.09 -2.07
CA PRO A 89 31.19 -5.82 -1.42
C PRO A 89 30.42 -5.71 -0.11
N ALA A 90 31.12 -5.51 1.00
CA ALA A 90 30.52 -5.17 2.28
C ALA A 90 29.74 -3.86 2.14
N ALA A 91 28.51 -3.83 2.66
CA ALA A 91 27.70 -2.62 2.74
C ALA A 91 28.46 -1.55 3.57
N PRO A 92 28.41 -0.27 3.19
CA PRO A 92 29.02 0.79 4.00
C PRO A 92 28.32 0.85 5.36
N ALA A 93 29.10 0.86 6.43
CA ALA A 93 28.63 1.06 7.79
C ALA A 93 28.11 2.50 7.93
N ASN A 94 26.81 2.70 7.74
CA ASN A 94 26.15 3.95 8.11
C ASN A 94 26.00 3.97 9.63
N GLY A 95 26.42 5.09 10.25
CA GLY A 95 26.48 5.29 11.69
C GLY A 95 25.20 4.85 12.39
N ASP A 96 25.35 3.86 13.25
CA ASP A 96 24.26 3.22 13.97
C ASP A 96 23.83 4.16 15.11
N THR A 97 22.67 4.80 14.97
CA THR A 97 22.02 5.53 16.07
C THR A 97 21.25 4.57 17.00
N THR A 98 21.60 3.29 16.98
CA THR A 98 20.94 2.27 17.79
C THR A 98 21.09 2.58 19.27
N PRO A 99 19.98 2.50 20.03
CA PRO A 99 20.05 2.44 21.49
C PRO A 99 21.02 1.34 21.91
N ALA A 100 21.85 1.62 22.93
CA ALA A 100 22.93 0.74 23.39
C ALA A 100 22.51 -0.66 23.88
N ASP A 101 21.21 -0.96 23.91
CA ASP A 101 20.61 -2.21 24.40
C ASP A 101 19.83 -2.98 23.30
N GLU A 102 20.30 -2.87 22.05
CA GLU A 102 19.75 -3.63 20.94
C GLU A 102 20.70 -4.73 20.43
N THR A 103 20.20 -5.97 20.39
CA THR A 103 20.95 -7.15 19.89
C THR A 103 20.12 -7.97 18.89
N THR A 104 20.73 -8.89 18.17
CA THR A 104 20.05 -9.80 17.22
C THR A 104 20.15 -11.24 17.72
N ASP A 105 19.10 -12.04 17.52
CA ASP A 105 19.12 -13.47 17.85
C ASP A 105 20.08 -14.28 16.95
N ALA A 106 20.36 -15.52 17.36
CA ALA A 106 21.35 -16.38 16.71
C ALA A 106 21.05 -16.65 15.22
N ASP A 107 19.78 -16.69 14.85
CA ASP A 107 19.35 -16.94 13.48
C ASP A 107 19.21 -15.64 12.65
N GLY A 108 19.44 -14.48 13.26
CA GLY A 108 19.41 -13.18 12.57
C GLY A 108 18.00 -12.65 12.27
N HIS A 109 16.95 -13.36 12.68
CA HIS A 109 15.55 -13.08 12.34
C HIS A 109 14.90 -12.04 13.24
N ASN A 110 15.27 -12.02 14.51
CA ASN A 110 14.70 -11.13 15.49
C ASN A 110 15.77 -10.21 16.06
N PHE A 111 15.42 -8.93 16.23
CA PHE A 111 16.19 -8.04 17.08
C PHE A 111 15.45 -7.85 18.40
N THR A 112 16.21 -7.63 19.46
CA THR A 112 15.70 -7.38 20.80
C THR A 112 16.03 -5.96 21.20
N THR A 113 15.15 -5.32 21.97
CA THR A 113 15.44 -4.08 22.70
C THR A 113 15.20 -4.36 24.17
N ASN A 114 16.17 -4.07 25.05
CA ASN A 114 16.09 -4.35 26.49
C ASN A 114 15.76 -5.83 26.78
N GLY A 115 16.40 -6.75 26.04
CA GLY A 115 16.22 -8.20 26.19
C GLY A 115 14.87 -8.76 25.68
N ALA A 116 13.99 -7.94 25.11
CA ALA A 116 12.71 -8.39 24.55
C ALA A 116 12.72 -8.31 23.02
N VAL A 117 12.28 -9.38 22.33
CA VAL A 117 12.11 -9.39 20.88
C VAL A 117 11.15 -8.27 20.46
N VAL A 118 11.56 -7.44 19.51
CA VAL A 118 10.69 -6.46 18.87
C VAL A 118 9.98 -7.15 17.72
N PRO A 119 8.66 -7.40 17.81
CA PRO A 119 7.95 -8.14 16.79
C PRO A 119 7.75 -7.30 15.52
N ARG A 120 7.67 -7.99 14.38
CA ARG A 120 7.51 -7.41 13.05
C ARG A 120 6.05 -7.25 12.68
N VAL A 121 5.75 -6.24 11.89
CA VAL A 121 4.42 -6.02 11.33
C VAL A 121 4.38 -6.43 9.87
N ASN A 122 3.30 -7.12 9.46
CA ASN A 122 3.00 -7.42 8.07
C ASN A 122 1.67 -6.75 7.73
N LEU A 123 1.75 -5.57 7.12
CA LEU A 123 0.60 -4.73 6.78
C LEU A 123 0.23 -4.92 5.32
N ALA A 124 -1.04 -4.82 4.98
CA ALA A 124 -1.41 -4.73 3.59
C ALA A 124 -2.68 -3.90 3.38
N TYR A 125 -2.71 -3.16 2.28
CA TYR A 125 -3.89 -2.41 1.88
C TYR A 125 -4.95 -3.34 1.30
N PHE A 126 -6.16 -3.24 1.84
CA PHE A 126 -7.38 -3.78 1.24
C PHE A 126 -8.17 -2.62 0.67
N THR A 127 -8.46 -2.68 -0.63
CA THR A 127 -9.21 -1.63 -1.32
C THR A 127 -10.70 -1.96 -1.32
N ASN A 128 -11.55 -1.02 -0.90
CA ASN A 128 -13.00 -1.26 -0.84
C ASN A 128 -13.59 -1.57 -2.23
N TRP A 129 -13.04 -0.97 -3.29
CA TRP A 129 -13.39 -1.26 -4.67
C TRP A 129 -12.87 -2.63 -5.18
N GLY A 130 -12.00 -3.30 -4.42
CA GLY A 130 -11.46 -4.62 -4.72
C GLY A 130 -12.54 -5.71 -4.84
N ILE A 131 -13.69 -5.52 -4.18
CA ILE A 131 -14.80 -6.48 -4.21
C ILE A 131 -15.50 -6.56 -5.57
N TYR A 132 -15.34 -5.53 -6.42
CA TYR A 132 -16.05 -5.41 -7.69
C TYR A 132 -15.35 -6.16 -8.83
N GLY A 133 -14.72 -5.44 -9.77
CA GLY A 133 -14.08 -6.03 -10.95
C GLY A 133 -12.96 -7.02 -10.59
N ARG A 134 -12.20 -6.70 -9.54
CA ARG A 134 -11.13 -7.54 -8.98
C ARG A 134 -11.65 -8.81 -8.32
N LYS A 135 -12.91 -8.84 -7.90
CA LYS A 135 -13.56 -9.96 -7.18
C LYS A 135 -12.74 -10.44 -5.98
N TYR A 136 -12.16 -9.50 -5.24
CA TYR A 136 -11.35 -9.77 -4.07
C TYR A 136 -12.11 -9.32 -2.84
N ALA A 137 -12.75 -10.27 -2.16
CA ALA A 137 -13.56 -10.05 -0.98
C ALA A 137 -12.71 -10.18 0.31
N PRO A 138 -13.21 -9.72 1.47
CA PRO A 138 -12.54 -9.96 2.76
C PRO A 138 -12.22 -11.44 3.02
N SER A 139 -13.03 -12.37 2.52
CA SER A 139 -12.79 -13.82 2.64
C SER A 139 -11.51 -14.31 1.94
N ASP A 140 -11.00 -13.55 0.97
CA ASP A 140 -9.79 -13.90 0.22
C ASP A 140 -8.51 -13.46 0.94
N VAL A 141 -8.62 -12.61 1.97
CA VAL A 141 -7.49 -12.05 2.69
C VAL A 141 -6.74 -13.14 3.49
N PRO A 142 -5.41 -13.27 3.33
CA PRO A 142 -4.61 -14.26 4.04
C PRO A 142 -4.33 -13.84 5.49
N ALA A 143 -5.38 -13.78 6.30
CA ALA A 143 -5.40 -13.21 7.65
C ALA A 143 -4.29 -13.75 8.58
N SER A 144 -3.92 -15.04 8.46
CA SER A 144 -2.89 -15.67 9.29
C SER A 144 -1.47 -15.21 8.97
N GLN A 145 -1.28 -14.51 7.84
CA GLN A 145 0.01 -13.98 7.39
C GLN A 145 0.12 -12.48 7.66
N LEU A 146 -0.96 -11.82 8.08
CA LEU A 146 -1.01 -10.38 8.31
C LEU A 146 -1.12 -10.07 9.79
N THR A 147 -0.56 -8.91 10.18
CA THR A 147 -0.79 -8.34 11.50
C THR A 147 -1.69 -7.11 11.44
N HIS A 148 -1.72 -6.40 10.31
CA HIS A 148 -2.66 -5.29 10.08
C HIS A 148 -3.22 -5.31 8.67
N ILE A 149 -4.46 -4.85 8.54
CA ILE A 149 -5.10 -4.48 7.29
C ILE A 149 -5.34 -2.99 7.30
N LEU A 150 -4.93 -2.30 6.24
CA LEU A 150 -5.22 -0.89 5.99
C LEU A 150 -6.40 -0.82 5.01
N TYR A 151 -7.58 -0.46 5.50
CA TYR A 151 -8.81 -0.41 4.70
C TYR A 151 -8.87 0.91 3.92
N ALA A 152 -8.67 0.84 2.61
CA ALA A 152 -8.54 1.97 1.70
C ALA A 152 -9.82 2.17 0.86
N PHE A 153 -10.36 3.38 0.70
CA PHE A 153 -10.01 4.61 1.41
C PHE A 153 -11.26 5.31 1.92
N ALA A 154 -11.14 5.97 3.07
CA ALA A 154 -11.99 7.09 3.43
C ALA A 154 -11.47 8.39 2.79
N ASP A 155 -12.36 9.36 2.63
CA ASP A 155 -12.07 10.71 2.11
C ASP A 155 -12.28 11.76 3.22
N VAL A 156 -11.85 12.98 2.97
CA VAL A 156 -12.15 14.17 3.75
C VAL A 156 -12.93 15.18 2.91
N LYS A 157 -14.06 15.66 3.42
CA LYS A 157 -14.78 16.77 2.82
C LYS A 157 -13.97 18.06 2.99
N PRO A 158 -13.44 18.68 1.92
CA PRO A 158 -12.54 19.84 2.04
C PRO A 158 -13.21 21.06 2.66
N ASP A 159 -14.52 21.21 2.49
CA ASP A 159 -15.28 22.37 2.98
C ASP A 159 -15.57 22.31 4.47
N THR A 160 -15.85 21.12 5.01
CA THR A 160 -16.27 20.92 6.40
C THR A 160 -15.19 20.30 7.29
N GLY A 161 -14.20 19.64 6.67
CA GLY A 161 -13.21 18.82 7.36
C GLY A 161 -13.74 17.46 7.82
N GLU A 162 -14.94 17.05 7.44
CA GLU A 162 -15.50 15.75 7.86
C GLU A 162 -14.82 14.58 7.14
N CYS A 163 -14.30 13.62 7.91
CA CYS A 163 -13.88 12.31 7.41
C CYS A 163 -15.12 11.46 7.06
N ILE A 164 -15.11 10.87 5.87
CA ILE A 164 -16.23 10.10 5.32
C ILE A 164 -15.78 8.79 4.68
N LEU A 165 -16.64 7.78 4.76
CA LEU A 165 -16.51 6.58 3.93
C LEU A 165 -16.89 6.90 2.48
N THR A 166 -16.23 6.23 1.53
CA THR A 166 -16.36 6.53 0.10
C THR A 166 -17.37 5.64 -0.62
N ASP A 167 -17.64 4.45 -0.06
CA ASP A 167 -18.56 3.48 -0.65
C ASP A 167 -19.32 2.72 0.43
N LEU A 168 -20.41 3.33 0.93
CA LEU A 168 -21.23 2.71 1.98
C LEU A 168 -21.79 1.34 1.58
N TRP A 169 -21.95 1.05 0.28
CA TRP A 169 -22.38 -0.27 -0.16
C TRP A 169 -21.32 -1.32 0.17
N ALA A 170 -20.10 -1.13 -0.30
CA ALA A 170 -18.98 -2.02 -0.01
C ALA A 170 -18.64 -2.05 1.50
N ASP A 171 -18.65 -0.87 2.14
CA ASP A 171 -18.13 -0.66 3.48
C ASP A 171 -19.09 -1.22 4.55
N GLU A 172 -20.38 -0.88 4.47
CA GLU A 172 -21.34 -1.05 5.58
C GLU A 172 -22.61 -1.85 5.22
N GLN A 173 -22.96 -2.03 3.94
CA GLN A 173 -24.31 -2.51 3.55
C GLN A 173 -24.34 -3.86 2.83
N LEU A 174 -23.29 -4.21 2.08
CA LEU A 174 -23.25 -5.44 1.29
C LEU A 174 -23.41 -6.66 2.20
N HIS A 175 -24.40 -7.51 1.90
CA HIS A 175 -24.59 -8.77 2.59
C HIS A 175 -23.76 -9.87 1.93
N TYR A 176 -22.84 -10.44 2.69
CA TYR A 176 -22.09 -11.62 2.30
C TYR A 176 -22.84 -12.91 2.66
N ALA A 177 -22.32 -14.05 2.21
CA ALA A 177 -22.86 -15.34 2.59
C ALA A 177 -22.85 -15.51 4.12
N GLY A 178 -24.01 -15.82 4.70
CA GLY A 178 -24.20 -15.92 6.14
C GLY A 178 -24.81 -14.67 6.78
N ASP A 179 -24.87 -13.54 6.06
CA ASP A 179 -25.55 -12.34 6.55
C ASP A 179 -27.07 -12.47 6.41
N SER A 180 -27.78 -12.23 7.51
CA SER A 180 -29.23 -12.29 7.60
C SER A 180 -29.84 -11.01 7.03
N TRP A 181 -30.90 -11.16 6.22
CA TRP A 181 -31.72 -10.04 5.75
C TRP A 181 -32.82 -9.64 6.73
N ASN A 182 -32.96 -10.38 7.83
CA ASN A 182 -34.04 -10.23 8.80
C ASN A 182 -33.55 -9.73 10.16
N ASP A 183 -32.28 -9.31 10.29
CA ASP A 183 -31.77 -8.78 11.55
C ASP A 183 -32.49 -7.47 11.88
N THR A 184 -33.14 -7.43 13.04
CA THR A 184 -33.79 -6.22 13.55
C THR A 184 -32.79 -5.22 14.08
N GLY A 185 -33.09 -3.92 14.01
CA GLY A 185 -32.25 -2.85 14.54
C GLY A 185 -31.31 -2.26 13.49
N ASN A 186 -30.33 -1.47 13.95
CA ASN A 186 -29.36 -0.81 13.08
C ASN A 186 -28.08 -1.64 13.03
N ASN A 187 -27.86 -2.42 11.98
CA ASN A 187 -26.78 -3.42 11.91
C ASN A 187 -25.75 -3.10 10.83
N LEU A 188 -24.48 -3.32 11.16
CA LEU A 188 -23.35 -3.23 10.21
C LEU A 188 -23.26 -4.50 9.37
N TYR A 189 -23.07 -4.34 8.06
CA TYR A 189 -22.72 -5.40 7.12
C TYR A 189 -21.44 -5.01 6.37
N GLY A 190 -21.37 -5.32 5.07
CA GLY A 190 -20.26 -4.95 4.21
C GLY A 190 -18.93 -5.57 4.63
N ASN A 191 -17.87 -4.99 4.10
CA ASN A 191 -16.52 -5.42 4.38
C ASN A 191 -16.16 -5.28 5.86
N PHE A 192 -16.64 -4.24 6.54
CA PHE A 192 -16.34 -4.04 7.95
C PHE A 192 -16.90 -5.17 8.82
N LYS A 193 -18.14 -5.65 8.57
CA LYS A 193 -18.64 -6.82 9.30
C LYS A 193 -17.73 -8.03 9.13
N GLN A 194 -17.30 -8.32 7.90
CA GLN A 194 -16.44 -9.46 7.61
C GLN A 194 -15.08 -9.36 8.32
N PHE A 195 -14.47 -8.17 8.33
CA PHE A 195 -13.20 -7.98 9.05
C PHE A 195 -13.36 -8.02 10.56
N LEU A 196 -14.49 -7.57 11.12
CA LEU A 196 -14.76 -7.72 12.55
C LEU A 196 -14.88 -9.19 12.96
N LEU A 197 -15.55 -10.01 12.14
CA LEU A 197 -15.60 -11.46 12.33
C LEU A 197 -14.19 -12.09 12.23
N MET A 198 -13.39 -11.66 11.27
CA MET A 198 -12.00 -12.11 11.10
C MET A 198 -11.12 -11.73 12.31
N LYS A 199 -11.23 -10.50 12.81
CA LYS A 199 -10.54 -10.01 14.02
C LYS A 199 -10.88 -10.83 15.26
N LYS A 200 -12.14 -11.28 15.39
CA LYS A 200 -12.54 -12.15 16.51
C LYS A 200 -11.88 -13.53 16.43
N GLN A 201 -11.64 -14.05 15.23
CA GLN A 201 -10.98 -15.33 15.01
C GLN A 201 -9.45 -15.22 15.13
N ASN A 202 -8.87 -14.14 14.60
CA ASN A 202 -7.46 -13.82 14.70
C ASN A 202 -7.25 -12.59 15.58
N ARG A 203 -7.06 -12.82 16.88
CA ARG A 203 -6.91 -11.75 17.89
C ARG A 203 -5.64 -10.90 17.73
N ALA A 204 -4.68 -11.31 16.90
CA ALA A 204 -3.48 -10.53 16.60
C ALA A 204 -3.65 -9.62 15.36
N LEU A 205 -4.73 -9.77 14.60
CA LEU A 205 -5.00 -8.99 13.39
C LEU A 205 -5.66 -7.65 13.75
N LYS A 206 -5.06 -6.55 13.32
CA LYS A 206 -5.62 -5.20 13.46
C LYS A 206 -6.23 -4.74 12.14
N LEU A 207 -7.27 -3.94 12.21
CA LEU A 207 -7.91 -3.27 11.07
C LEU A 207 -7.85 -1.76 11.28
N MET A 208 -7.20 -1.04 10.37
CA MET A 208 -7.09 0.42 10.44
C MET A 208 -7.80 1.05 9.25
N LEU A 209 -8.42 2.22 9.44
CA LEU A 209 -8.94 3.00 8.32
C LEU A 209 -7.78 3.76 7.68
N SER A 210 -7.56 3.58 6.38
CA SER A 210 -6.71 4.49 5.64
C SER A 210 -7.56 5.61 5.04
N ILE A 211 -7.17 6.86 5.31
CA ILE A 211 -7.89 8.07 4.92
C ILE A 211 -6.98 8.82 3.95
N GLY A 212 -7.48 9.11 2.75
CA GLY A 212 -6.71 9.77 1.71
C GLY A 212 -6.41 8.88 0.51
N GLY A 213 -5.12 8.74 0.22
CA GLY A 213 -4.59 8.15 -1.01
C GLY A 213 -4.53 9.17 -2.14
N TRP A 214 -3.79 8.83 -3.20
CA TRP A 214 -3.58 9.67 -4.39
C TRP A 214 -4.81 10.51 -4.84
N THR A 215 -5.98 9.90 -4.97
CA THR A 215 -7.20 10.58 -5.45
C THR A 215 -7.73 11.64 -4.49
N PHE A 216 -7.67 11.40 -3.18
CA PHE A 216 -8.25 12.26 -2.15
C PHE A 216 -7.20 13.15 -1.46
N GLY A 217 -5.91 12.93 -1.73
CA GLY A 217 -4.78 13.73 -1.26
C GLY A 217 -4.97 15.25 -1.34
N PRO A 218 -5.48 15.81 -2.47
CA PRO A 218 -5.72 17.24 -2.60
C PRO A 218 -6.68 17.83 -1.56
N HIS A 219 -7.57 17.03 -0.96
CA HIS A 219 -8.55 17.52 0.02
C HIS A 219 -7.94 17.78 1.41
N PHE A 220 -6.75 17.25 1.71
CA PHE A 220 -6.09 17.47 3.00
C PHE A 220 -5.64 18.91 3.18
N ALA A 221 -5.05 19.54 2.17
CA ALA A 221 -4.47 20.88 2.31
C ALA A 221 -5.45 21.93 2.88
N PRO A 222 -6.67 22.11 2.32
CA PRO A 222 -7.65 23.05 2.87
C PRO A 222 -8.22 22.61 4.23
N MET A 223 -8.35 21.30 4.49
CA MET A 223 -8.82 20.81 5.80
C MET A 223 -7.77 21.04 6.90
N ALA A 224 -6.52 20.66 6.65
CA ALA A 224 -5.44 20.71 7.63
C ALA A 224 -5.05 22.16 7.98
N ALA A 225 -5.28 23.12 7.09
CA ALA A 225 -5.00 24.54 7.34
C ALA A 225 -5.93 25.18 8.39
N ASP A 226 -7.13 24.65 8.60
CA ASP A 226 -8.13 25.21 9.51
C ASP A 226 -8.30 24.34 10.76
N ALA A 227 -8.05 24.92 11.94
CA ALA A 227 -8.15 24.21 13.21
C ALA A 227 -9.55 23.65 13.50
N LYS A 228 -10.63 24.32 13.06
CA LYS A 228 -12.00 23.82 13.23
C LYS A 228 -12.25 22.62 12.32
N LYS A 229 -11.74 22.66 11.08
CA LYS A 229 -11.83 21.54 10.14
C LYS A 229 -11.01 20.35 10.61
N ARG A 230 -9.79 20.56 11.14
CA ARG A 230 -9.01 19.49 11.79
C ARG A 230 -9.76 18.86 12.97
N ALA A 231 -10.36 19.66 13.85
CA ALA A 231 -11.16 19.13 14.95
C ALA A 231 -12.38 18.32 14.46
N ARG A 232 -13.04 18.78 13.39
CA ARG A 232 -14.13 18.02 12.74
C ARG A 232 -13.62 16.72 12.13
N PHE A 233 -12.45 16.73 11.49
CA PHE A 233 -11.82 15.56 10.92
C PHE A 233 -11.52 14.52 12.00
N VAL A 234 -10.83 14.93 13.06
CA VAL A 234 -10.47 14.05 14.18
C VAL A 234 -11.71 13.41 14.80
N SER A 235 -12.74 14.22 15.09
CA SER A 235 -13.97 13.70 15.71
C SER A 235 -14.74 12.73 14.81
N SER A 236 -14.84 13.00 13.50
CA SER A 236 -15.52 12.12 12.54
C SER A 236 -14.72 10.85 12.25
N ALA A 237 -13.40 10.92 12.14
CA ALA A 237 -12.54 9.74 11.97
C ALA A 237 -12.60 8.80 13.18
N ILE A 238 -12.61 9.33 14.41
CA ILE A 238 -12.78 8.54 15.63
C ILE A 238 -14.19 7.93 15.70
N ALA A 239 -15.20 8.65 15.23
CA ALA A 239 -16.56 8.10 15.16
C ALA A 239 -16.63 6.89 14.20
N ILE A 240 -16.00 6.96 13.02
CA ILE A 240 -15.89 5.81 12.10
C ILE A 240 -15.12 4.67 12.78
N LEU A 241 -13.98 4.95 13.41
CA LEU A 241 -13.19 3.95 14.14
C LEU A 241 -14.01 3.19 15.19
N GLU A 242 -14.81 3.91 15.99
CA GLU A 242 -15.65 3.30 17.01
C GLU A 242 -16.84 2.54 16.39
N ASN A 243 -17.48 3.13 15.39
CA ASN A 243 -18.66 2.54 14.76
C ASN A 243 -18.30 1.24 14.06
N ASP A 244 -17.25 1.25 13.26
CA ASP A 244 -16.96 0.19 12.30
C ASP A 244 -15.86 -0.76 12.79
N GLY A 245 -15.52 -0.67 14.08
CA GLY A 245 -14.74 -1.64 14.81
C GLY A 245 -13.25 -1.68 14.45
N LEU A 246 -12.62 -0.50 14.37
CA LEU A 246 -11.24 -0.35 13.92
C LEU A 246 -10.25 -0.27 15.09
N ASP A 247 -8.98 -0.57 14.83
CA ASP A 247 -7.86 -0.55 15.78
C ASP A 247 -6.96 0.69 15.62
N GLY A 248 -7.22 1.52 14.62
CA GLY A 248 -6.42 2.70 14.36
C GLY A 248 -6.76 3.40 13.06
N LEU A 249 -5.99 4.45 12.79
CA LEU A 249 -6.11 5.31 11.62
C LEU A 249 -4.76 5.39 10.89
N ASP A 250 -4.81 5.43 9.57
CA ASP A 250 -3.68 5.64 8.69
C ASP A 250 -3.98 6.87 7.81
N ILE A 251 -3.06 7.85 7.78
CA ILE A 251 -3.24 9.06 6.97
C ILE A 251 -2.35 8.98 5.74
N ASP A 252 -2.97 8.96 4.57
CA ASP A 252 -2.29 8.90 3.29
C ASP A 252 -2.46 10.23 2.54
N TRP A 253 -1.63 11.21 2.89
CA TRP A 253 -1.61 12.52 2.23
C TRP A 253 -0.47 12.55 1.21
N GLU A 254 -0.83 12.43 -0.08
CA GLU A 254 0.08 12.49 -1.22
C GLU A 254 -0.06 13.80 -2.02
N TYR A 255 0.76 14.83 -1.80
CA TYR A 255 1.74 15.04 -0.72
C TYR A 255 1.62 16.47 -0.19
N PRO A 256 2.04 16.75 1.06
CA PRO A 256 2.28 18.12 1.50
C PRO A 256 3.24 18.83 0.54
N ALA A 257 2.80 19.94 -0.04
CA ALA A 257 3.51 20.63 -1.13
C ALA A 257 4.49 21.71 -0.65
N ASN A 258 4.45 22.08 0.63
CA ASN A 258 5.30 23.14 1.20
C ASN A 258 5.38 23.03 2.74
N ALA A 259 6.27 23.83 3.34
CA ALA A 259 6.51 23.85 4.78
C ALA A 259 5.25 24.14 5.62
N GLN A 260 4.33 24.97 5.11
CA GLN A 260 3.08 25.25 5.82
C GLN A 260 2.16 24.02 5.84
N GLN A 261 2.03 23.32 4.71
CA GLN A 261 1.26 22.07 4.66
C GLN A 261 1.91 20.99 5.53
N ALA A 262 3.24 20.88 5.56
CA ALA A 262 3.95 19.96 6.46
C ALA A 262 3.67 20.28 7.94
N SER A 263 3.72 21.55 8.34
CA SER A 263 3.38 21.99 9.71
C SER A 263 1.91 21.71 10.06
N ASN A 264 1.00 21.88 9.10
CA ASN A 264 -0.41 21.55 9.27
C ASN A 264 -0.62 20.04 9.41
N PHE A 265 0.15 19.23 8.69
CA PHE A 265 0.11 17.78 8.82
C PHE A 265 0.60 17.34 10.21
N THR A 266 1.71 17.89 10.71
CA THR A 266 2.16 17.66 12.09
C THR A 266 1.07 18.00 13.11
N SER A 267 0.39 19.13 12.92
CA SER A 267 -0.72 19.56 13.81
C SER A 267 -1.89 18.57 13.76
N LEU A 268 -2.26 18.11 12.56
CA LEU A 268 -3.29 17.08 12.38
C LEU A 268 -2.92 15.78 13.11
N LEU A 269 -1.68 15.30 12.95
CA LEU A 269 -1.22 14.07 13.61
C LEU A 269 -1.23 14.20 15.14
N LYS A 270 -0.82 15.36 15.67
CA LYS A 270 -0.92 15.67 17.10
C LYS A 270 -2.35 15.58 17.61
N GLU A 271 -3.29 16.21 16.89
CA GLU A 271 -4.71 16.24 17.27
C GLU A 271 -5.37 14.85 17.15
N LEU A 272 -5.03 14.08 16.12
CA LEU A 272 -5.45 12.68 15.98
C LEU A 272 -4.95 11.81 17.14
N ARG A 273 -3.65 11.89 17.47
CA ARG A 273 -3.09 11.15 18.60
C ARG A 273 -3.79 11.50 19.91
N ALA A 274 -4.03 12.79 20.16
CA ALA A 274 -4.75 13.24 21.36
C ALA A 274 -6.19 12.68 21.39
N GLY A 275 -6.90 12.72 20.26
CA GLY A 275 -8.25 12.18 20.14
C GLY A 275 -8.32 10.66 20.35
N LEU A 276 -7.40 9.90 19.75
CA LEU A 276 -7.29 8.44 19.93
C LEU A 276 -7.00 8.08 21.39
N THR A 277 -6.07 8.78 22.05
CA THR A 277 -5.77 8.59 23.48
C THR A 277 -6.99 8.89 24.36
N ALA A 278 -7.72 9.98 24.09
CA ALA A 278 -8.93 10.32 24.82
C ALA A 278 -10.04 9.27 24.62
N HIS A 279 -10.18 8.73 23.41
CA HIS A 279 -11.13 7.66 23.10
C HIS A 279 -10.80 6.36 23.84
N ALA A 280 -9.53 5.94 23.82
CA ALA A 280 -9.07 4.78 24.59
C ALA A 280 -9.33 4.95 26.09
N ALA A 281 -9.02 6.12 26.65
CA ALA A 281 -9.28 6.43 28.06
C ALA A 281 -10.78 6.40 28.39
N LYS A 282 -11.64 6.95 27.52
CA LYS A 282 -13.10 6.89 27.65
C LYS A 282 -13.62 5.45 27.67
N LYS A 283 -13.01 4.56 26.88
CA LYS A 283 -13.34 3.14 26.82
C LYS A 283 -12.67 2.29 27.90
N GLN A 284 -11.73 2.88 28.65
CA GLN A 284 -10.87 2.19 29.60
C GLN A 284 -10.04 1.08 28.91
N ASP A 285 -9.73 1.26 27.64
CA ASP A 285 -8.89 0.32 26.89
C ASP A 285 -7.44 0.43 27.35
N LYS A 286 -6.81 -0.73 27.56
CA LYS A 286 -5.39 -0.83 27.93
C LYS A 286 -4.46 -0.89 26.71
N VAL A 287 -5.00 -1.26 25.57
CA VAL A 287 -4.30 -1.28 24.28
C VAL A 287 -4.51 0.10 23.65
N PRO A 288 -3.46 0.84 23.27
CA PRO A 288 -3.61 2.10 22.55
C PRO A 288 -4.10 1.88 21.13
N TYR A 289 -4.96 2.78 20.64
CA TYR A 289 -5.28 2.85 19.22
C TYR A 289 -4.07 3.29 18.40
N LEU A 290 -3.95 2.73 17.20
CA LEU A 290 -2.82 2.96 16.31
C LEU A 290 -3.00 4.21 15.44
N LEU A 291 -1.90 4.90 15.14
CA LEU A 291 -1.83 5.98 14.15
C LEU A 291 -0.61 5.79 13.26
N SER A 292 -0.81 5.70 11.95
CA SER A 292 0.27 5.65 10.96
C SER A 292 0.07 6.68 9.84
N ILE A 293 1.08 6.79 8.98
CA ILE A 293 0.94 7.44 7.68
C ILE A 293 1.48 6.55 6.57
N ALA A 294 0.98 6.73 5.36
CA ALA A 294 1.71 6.40 4.15
C ALA A 294 2.76 7.48 3.89
N ALA A 295 4.03 7.08 3.82
CA ALA A 295 5.18 7.97 3.83
C ALA A 295 5.88 7.98 2.46
N PRO A 296 6.17 9.16 1.88
CA PRO A 296 6.84 9.25 0.58
C PRO A 296 8.26 8.69 0.61
N CYS A 297 8.68 8.08 -0.51
CA CYS A 297 10.07 7.69 -0.75
C CYS A 297 10.77 8.54 -1.84
N GLY A 298 10.09 9.56 -2.39
CA GLY A 298 10.69 10.57 -3.27
C GLY A 298 11.30 11.74 -2.47
N ALA A 299 12.54 12.10 -2.77
CA ALA A 299 13.29 13.10 -2.00
C ALA A 299 12.64 14.48 -1.95
N ASP A 300 11.99 14.89 -3.03
CA ASP A 300 11.30 16.18 -3.09
C ASP A 300 10.07 16.25 -2.17
N HIS A 301 9.55 15.09 -1.76
CA HIS A 301 8.40 14.99 -0.85
C HIS A 301 8.85 14.78 0.60
N TYR A 302 9.70 13.78 0.89
CA TYR A 302 10.07 13.49 2.28
C TYR A 302 10.92 14.60 2.92
N LYS A 303 11.66 15.39 2.14
CA LYS A 303 12.45 16.54 2.65
C LYS A 303 11.60 17.71 3.13
N LEU A 304 10.33 17.76 2.74
CA LEU A 304 9.40 18.80 3.18
C LEU A 304 8.78 18.49 4.56
N LEU A 305 8.79 17.23 4.98
CA LEU A 305 8.12 16.77 6.20
C LEU A 305 8.87 17.20 7.47
N GLU A 306 8.12 17.49 8.53
CA GLU A 306 8.68 17.72 9.86
C GLU A 306 8.92 16.39 10.60
N VAL A 307 9.74 15.52 10.02
CA VAL A 307 9.90 14.10 10.39
C VAL A 307 9.99 13.87 11.91
N ALA A 308 10.94 14.50 12.60
CA ALA A 308 11.12 14.33 14.04
C ALA A 308 9.93 14.81 14.89
N LYS A 309 9.15 15.79 14.41
CA LYS A 309 7.95 16.27 15.11
C LYS A 309 6.77 15.34 14.88
N MET A 310 6.61 14.86 13.65
CA MET A 310 5.56 13.90 13.27
C MET A 310 5.74 12.57 14.00
N ASP A 311 6.98 12.09 14.14
CA ASP A 311 7.28 10.78 14.73
C ASP A 311 6.73 10.63 16.15
N GLN A 312 6.67 11.71 16.93
CA GLN A 312 6.13 11.72 18.29
C GLN A 312 4.67 11.25 18.40
N TYR A 313 3.94 11.26 17.28
CA TYR A 313 2.52 10.92 17.24
C TYR A 313 2.22 9.60 16.54
N LEU A 314 3.19 9.03 15.82
CA LEU A 314 3.00 7.87 14.97
C LEU A 314 3.48 6.58 15.64
N ASP A 315 2.77 5.49 15.40
CA ASP A 315 3.25 4.14 15.69
C ASP A 315 4.14 3.65 14.53
N PHE A 316 3.70 3.88 13.29
CA PHE A 316 4.39 3.41 12.08
C PHE A 316 4.50 4.48 10.99
N TRP A 317 5.55 4.37 10.19
CA TRP A 317 5.69 5.04 8.90
C TRP A 317 5.66 3.97 7.80
N ASN A 318 4.59 3.93 7.02
CA ASN A 318 4.43 2.98 5.92
C ASN A 318 5.13 3.55 4.68
N LEU A 319 6.42 3.26 4.51
CA LEU A 319 7.23 3.80 3.41
C LEU A 319 6.72 3.25 2.07
N MET A 320 6.22 4.13 1.20
CA MET A 320 5.77 3.78 -0.15
C MET A 320 6.97 3.60 -1.08
N ALA A 321 7.77 2.56 -0.81
CA ALA A 321 9.03 2.24 -1.49
C ALA A 321 8.81 1.55 -2.86
N TYR A 322 7.90 2.11 -3.64
CA TYR A 322 7.49 1.71 -4.97
C TYR A 322 7.17 2.96 -5.80
N ASP A 323 6.78 2.77 -7.07
CA ASP A 323 6.52 3.88 -8.01
C ASP A 323 7.70 4.85 -8.24
N PHE A 324 8.94 4.37 -8.11
CA PHE A 324 10.13 5.15 -8.49
C PHE A 324 10.23 5.40 -9.99
N SER A 325 9.52 4.63 -10.81
CA SER A 325 9.42 4.84 -12.25
C SER A 325 8.07 4.38 -12.80
N GLY A 326 7.64 5.03 -13.88
CA GLY A 326 6.35 4.81 -14.51
C GLY A 326 6.18 5.68 -15.77
N ALA A 327 4.94 5.93 -16.17
CA ALA A 327 4.60 6.73 -17.36
C ALA A 327 5.15 8.17 -17.34
N TRP A 328 5.47 8.69 -16.16
CA TRP A 328 6.07 10.01 -15.94
C TRP A 328 7.59 10.03 -16.11
N SER A 329 8.23 8.87 -16.23
CA SER A 329 9.68 8.76 -16.40
C SER A 329 10.09 9.05 -17.84
N THR A 330 11.31 9.56 -18.05
CA THR A 330 11.87 9.81 -19.40
C THR A 330 12.49 8.56 -20.03
N VAL A 331 12.90 7.60 -19.20
CA VAL A 331 13.42 6.29 -19.60
C VAL A 331 12.79 5.21 -18.72
N THR A 332 12.86 3.96 -19.16
CA THR A 332 12.45 2.82 -18.35
C THR A 332 13.29 2.72 -17.08
N GLY A 333 12.66 2.35 -15.97
CA GLY A 333 13.30 2.25 -14.66
C GLY A 333 12.82 1.06 -13.86
N HIS A 334 13.46 0.85 -12.71
CA HIS A 334 12.94 -0.06 -11.70
C HIS A 334 11.99 0.73 -10.79
N GLN A 335 10.82 0.16 -10.48
CA GLN A 335 9.84 0.90 -9.69
C GLN A 335 10.04 0.77 -8.17
N ALA A 336 10.75 -0.25 -7.70
CA ALA A 336 10.84 -0.57 -6.26
C ALA A 336 12.21 -1.16 -5.86
N ASN A 337 13.29 -0.68 -6.50
CA ASN A 337 14.66 -1.10 -6.18
C ASN A 337 15.04 -0.70 -4.74
N LEU A 338 15.69 -1.62 -4.04
CA LEU A 338 16.12 -1.41 -2.66
C LEU A 338 17.30 -0.45 -2.57
N TRP A 339 18.26 -0.62 -3.48
CA TRP A 339 19.44 0.24 -3.61
C TRP A 339 19.49 0.85 -5.01
N ASN A 340 20.30 1.89 -5.18
CA ASN A 340 20.61 2.48 -6.47
C ASN A 340 22.05 2.18 -6.90
N ILE A 341 22.34 2.30 -8.20
CA ILE A 341 23.72 2.23 -8.71
C ILE A 341 24.23 3.66 -8.88
N LYS A 342 25.17 4.07 -8.02
CA LYS A 342 25.87 5.39 -8.06
C LYS A 342 24.97 6.61 -7.77
N GLY A 343 23.94 6.51 -6.93
CA GLY A 343 23.13 7.65 -6.47
C GLY A 343 22.25 8.31 -7.53
N LYS A 344 22.04 7.66 -8.68
CA LYS A 344 21.37 8.29 -9.85
C LYS A 344 19.85 8.14 -9.89
N ALA A 345 19.29 7.21 -9.13
CA ALA A 345 17.86 6.91 -9.12
C ALA A 345 17.38 6.81 -7.67
N PRO A 346 16.10 7.16 -7.38
CA PRO A 346 15.50 6.90 -6.08
C PRO A 346 15.61 5.43 -5.69
N SER A 347 15.77 5.16 -4.41
CA SER A 347 15.76 3.81 -3.85
C SER A 347 15.13 3.79 -2.46
N ALA A 348 14.69 2.61 -2.04
CA ALA A 348 14.13 2.45 -0.71
C ALA A 348 15.15 2.78 0.41
N ASP A 349 16.44 2.43 0.21
CA ASP A 349 17.50 2.71 1.18
C ASP A 349 17.80 4.22 1.34
N ASP A 350 17.61 5.01 0.28
CA ASP A 350 17.73 6.48 0.38
C ASP A 350 16.68 7.05 1.33
N ALA A 351 15.42 6.60 1.19
CA ALA A 351 14.32 7.03 2.07
C ALA A 351 14.52 6.53 3.51
N VAL A 352 14.79 5.24 3.70
CA VAL A 352 15.05 4.66 5.04
C VAL A 352 16.18 5.41 5.75
N THR A 353 17.29 5.63 5.06
CA THR A 353 18.43 6.37 5.62
C THR A 353 18.06 7.82 5.95
N PHE A 354 17.28 8.49 5.10
CA PHE A 354 16.79 9.83 5.38
C PHE A 354 15.94 9.89 6.65
N TYR A 355 14.94 9.02 6.79
CA TYR A 355 14.04 9.03 7.95
C TYR A 355 14.79 8.74 9.26
N ILE A 356 15.71 7.77 9.26
CA ILE A 356 16.54 7.47 10.43
C ILE A 356 17.42 8.67 10.81
N ASN A 357 18.10 9.28 9.83
CA ASN A 357 18.95 10.45 10.06
C ASN A 357 18.15 11.70 10.49
N ASN A 358 16.83 11.69 10.33
CA ASN A 358 15.93 12.77 10.74
C ASN A 358 15.06 12.38 11.96
N GLY A 359 15.50 11.41 12.74
CA GLY A 359 15.00 11.14 14.10
C GLY A 359 13.94 10.04 14.20
N VAL A 360 13.61 9.34 13.11
CA VAL A 360 12.72 8.16 13.20
C VAL A 360 13.52 6.97 13.69
N VAL A 361 13.02 6.30 14.73
CA VAL A 361 13.60 5.03 15.17
C VAL A 361 13.32 3.95 14.12
N SER A 362 14.33 3.18 13.74
CA SER A 362 14.24 2.17 12.66
C SER A 362 13.06 1.22 12.82
N HIS A 363 12.78 0.79 14.05
CA HIS A 363 11.66 -0.09 14.38
C HIS A 363 10.27 0.56 14.33
N LYS A 364 10.14 1.76 13.74
CA LYS A 364 8.86 2.37 13.33
C LYS A 364 8.70 2.45 11.81
N LEU A 365 9.76 2.20 11.04
CA LEU A 365 9.71 2.22 9.58
C LEU A 365 9.24 0.88 9.04
N VAL A 366 8.23 0.90 8.18
CA VAL A 366 7.68 -0.28 7.51
C VAL A 366 7.98 -0.17 6.03
N LEU A 367 8.64 -1.18 5.44
CA LEU A 367 9.05 -1.16 4.04
C LEU A 367 7.90 -1.57 3.11
N GLY A 368 7.46 -0.67 2.23
CA GLY A 368 6.47 -0.95 1.20
C GLY A 368 6.99 -1.86 0.09
N ILE A 369 6.14 -2.77 -0.37
CA ILE A 369 6.41 -3.74 -1.43
C ILE A 369 5.19 -3.74 -2.39
N PRO A 370 5.40 -3.48 -3.70
CA PRO A 370 4.30 -3.47 -4.66
C PRO A 370 3.86 -4.90 -5.00
N LEU A 371 2.56 -5.14 -5.01
CA LEU A 371 1.92 -6.35 -5.54
C LEU A 371 1.48 -6.15 -6.99
N TYR A 372 2.25 -5.35 -7.74
CA TYR A 372 1.99 -5.02 -9.13
C TYR A 372 3.29 -4.67 -9.88
N GLY A 373 3.18 -4.57 -11.20
CA GLY A 373 4.23 -4.21 -12.13
C GLY A 373 3.95 -2.95 -12.93
N ARG A 374 4.98 -2.12 -13.15
CA ARG A 374 4.95 -0.93 -14.02
C ARG A 374 5.49 -1.29 -15.40
N GLY A 375 4.65 -1.17 -16.43
CA GLY A 375 4.92 -1.56 -17.81
C GLY A 375 5.38 -0.41 -18.72
N PHE A 376 6.26 -0.73 -19.66
CA PHE A 376 6.83 0.16 -20.67
C PHE A 376 6.91 -0.57 -22.02
N GLN A 377 6.53 0.09 -23.11
CA GLN A 377 6.50 -0.47 -24.46
C GLN A 377 7.58 0.13 -25.36
N ASN A 378 7.84 -0.55 -26.48
CA ASN A 378 8.74 -0.10 -27.53
C ASN A 378 10.16 0.25 -27.05
N THR A 379 10.61 -0.42 -26.00
CA THR A 379 11.90 -0.15 -25.34
C THR A 379 12.91 -1.26 -25.60
N ASP A 380 14.21 -0.94 -25.58
CA ASP A 380 15.28 -1.94 -25.70
C ASP A 380 15.69 -2.56 -24.34
N GLY A 381 15.01 -2.22 -23.25
CA GLY A 381 15.26 -2.76 -21.90
C GLY A 381 15.33 -1.68 -20.83
N SER A 382 16.04 -1.93 -19.72
CA SER A 382 16.16 -1.00 -18.58
C SER A 382 17.04 0.21 -18.91
N GLN A 383 16.67 1.40 -18.39
CA GLN A 383 17.35 2.69 -18.64
C GLN A 383 17.46 3.04 -20.12
N LYS A 384 16.42 2.71 -20.89
CA LYS A 384 16.30 3.04 -22.32
C LYS A 384 15.07 3.91 -22.56
N PRO A 385 15.05 4.69 -23.65
CA PRO A 385 13.81 5.31 -24.12
C PRO A 385 12.72 4.25 -24.31
N TYR A 386 11.48 4.69 -24.16
CA TYR A 386 10.28 3.89 -24.39
C TYR A 386 9.23 4.75 -25.07
N ASN A 387 8.19 4.11 -25.61
CA ASN A 387 7.05 4.82 -26.17
C ASN A 387 5.76 4.11 -25.78
N GLY A 388 5.01 4.73 -24.87
CA GLY A 388 3.78 4.18 -24.28
C GLY A 388 4.04 3.15 -23.19
N THR A 389 3.03 2.93 -22.35
CA THR A 389 3.07 1.95 -21.25
C THR A 389 2.27 0.68 -21.56
N GLY A 390 1.51 0.69 -22.66
CA GLY A 390 0.73 -0.45 -23.13
C GLY A 390 -0.52 -0.70 -22.27
N GLN A 391 -0.99 -1.94 -22.32
CA GLN A 391 -2.13 -2.38 -21.51
C GLN A 391 -1.71 -2.55 -20.04
N GLY A 392 -2.68 -2.92 -19.20
CA GLY A 392 -2.45 -3.43 -17.86
C GLY A 392 -3.64 -4.28 -17.42
N THR A 393 -3.64 -4.71 -16.17
CA THR A 393 -4.72 -5.56 -15.64
C THR A 393 -6.01 -4.76 -15.45
N TRP A 394 -5.90 -3.58 -14.84
CA TRP A 394 -7.03 -2.69 -14.56
C TRP A 394 -6.84 -1.29 -15.16
N GLU A 395 -5.58 -0.87 -15.31
CA GLU A 395 -5.19 0.45 -15.79
C GLU A 395 -3.97 0.30 -16.70
N ALA A 396 -3.87 1.15 -17.72
CA ALA A 396 -2.76 1.12 -18.67
C ALA A 396 -1.40 1.22 -17.96
N GLY A 397 -0.48 0.32 -18.29
CA GLY A 397 0.86 0.29 -17.70
C GLY A 397 0.95 -0.28 -16.28
N ASN A 398 -0.16 -0.77 -15.69
CA ASN A 398 -0.17 -1.35 -14.36
C ASN A 398 -0.66 -2.81 -14.38
N TRP A 399 0.15 -3.74 -13.92
CA TRP A 399 -0.11 -5.18 -13.98
C TRP A 399 -0.16 -5.80 -12.59
N ASP A 400 -1.25 -6.48 -12.23
CA ASP A 400 -1.28 -7.24 -10.98
C ASP A 400 -0.18 -8.32 -11.01
N TYR A 401 0.55 -8.44 -9.91
CA TYR A 401 1.68 -9.36 -9.81
C TYR A 401 1.29 -10.82 -10.08
N LYS A 402 0.09 -11.25 -9.67
CA LYS A 402 -0.44 -12.61 -9.95
C LYS A 402 -0.55 -12.98 -11.43
N PHE A 403 -0.46 -12.01 -12.34
CA PHE A 403 -0.45 -12.24 -13.79
C PHE A 403 0.95 -12.10 -14.42
N LEU A 404 1.99 -11.92 -13.60
CA LEU A 404 3.37 -11.73 -14.03
C LEU A 404 4.24 -12.97 -13.75
N PRO A 405 5.19 -13.31 -14.64
CA PRO A 405 5.45 -12.66 -15.93
C PRO A 405 4.37 -12.95 -16.98
N VAL A 406 4.12 -11.98 -17.86
CA VAL A 406 3.22 -12.17 -19.02
C VAL A 406 3.79 -13.26 -19.92
N LYS A 407 2.93 -14.10 -20.50
CA LYS A 407 3.33 -15.18 -21.41
C LYS A 407 4.21 -14.65 -22.55
N GLY A 408 5.40 -15.22 -22.69
CA GLY A 408 6.41 -14.85 -23.69
C GLY A 408 7.54 -13.98 -23.13
N ALA A 409 7.32 -13.30 -22.01
CA ALA A 409 8.36 -12.52 -21.34
C ALA A 409 9.31 -13.41 -20.54
N LYS A 410 10.58 -12.97 -20.42
CA LYS A 410 11.58 -13.58 -19.55
C LYS A 410 11.77 -12.73 -18.30
N GLU A 411 11.64 -13.35 -17.13
CA GLU A 411 11.90 -12.72 -15.83
C GLU A 411 13.41 -12.61 -15.58
N MET A 412 13.86 -11.45 -15.11
CA MET A 412 15.25 -11.10 -14.83
C MET A 412 15.35 -10.42 -13.47
N ILE A 413 16.48 -10.64 -12.79
CA ILE A 413 16.74 -10.13 -11.45
C ILE A 413 18.14 -9.51 -11.41
N ASN A 414 18.25 -8.34 -10.80
CA ASN A 414 19.51 -7.73 -10.40
C ASN A 414 19.58 -7.67 -8.87
N THR A 415 20.28 -8.65 -8.28
CA THR A 415 20.40 -8.78 -6.83
C THR A 415 21.17 -7.64 -6.17
N LYS A 416 22.07 -6.95 -6.90
CA LYS A 416 22.86 -5.82 -6.36
C LYS A 416 22.00 -4.61 -5.98
N ILE A 417 20.82 -4.49 -6.57
CA ILE A 417 19.85 -3.42 -6.27
C ILE A 417 18.51 -3.98 -5.76
N ALA A 418 18.44 -5.30 -5.55
CA ALA A 418 17.22 -6.06 -5.28
C ALA A 418 16.04 -5.61 -6.17
N ALA A 419 16.26 -5.53 -7.48
CA ALA A 419 15.23 -5.18 -8.46
C ALA A 419 15.04 -6.30 -9.48
N SER A 420 13.81 -6.43 -9.98
CA SER A 420 13.46 -7.40 -11.02
C SER A 420 12.53 -6.79 -12.06
N TRP A 421 12.49 -7.45 -13.21
CA TRP A 421 11.63 -7.09 -14.31
C TRP A 421 11.41 -8.29 -15.23
N SER A 422 10.37 -8.27 -16.04
CA SER A 422 10.25 -9.13 -17.20
C SER A 422 10.51 -8.33 -18.48
N TYR A 423 11.02 -9.02 -19.51
CA TYR A 423 11.14 -8.45 -20.86
C TYR A 423 10.70 -9.44 -21.93
N ASP A 424 9.82 -8.99 -22.81
CA ASP A 424 9.45 -9.69 -24.04
C ASP A 424 10.15 -9.00 -25.21
N SER A 425 11.17 -9.64 -25.78
CA SER A 425 11.96 -9.06 -26.88
C SER A 425 11.18 -8.94 -28.19
N ALA A 426 10.15 -9.76 -28.40
CA ALA A 426 9.33 -9.71 -29.61
C ALA A 426 8.36 -8.54 -29.55
N LYS A 427 7.81 -8.25 -28.37
CA LYS A 427 6.94 -7.10 -28.13
C LYS A 427 7.69 -5.82 -27.75
N ARG A 428 8.97 -5.93 -27.39
CA ARG A 428 9.77 -4.84 -26.80
C ARG A 428 9.08 -4.27 -25.55
N GLU A 429 8.53 -5.15 -24.72
CA GLU A 429 7.79 -4.84 -23.50
C GLU A 429 8.66 -5.11 -22.28
N PHE A 430 8.78 -4.12 -21.39
CA PHE A 430 9.50 -4.19 -20.13
C PHE A 430 8.51 -3.95 -18.98
N ILE A 431 8.46 -4.84 -17.97
CA ILE A 431 7.61 -4.67 -16.79
C ILE A 431 8.46 -4.83 -15.54
N SER A 432 8.58 -3.77 -14.71
CA SER A 432 9.29 -3.84 -13.43
C SER A 432 8.33 -4.21 -12.30
N TYR A 433 8.63 -5.24 -11.53
CA TYR A 433 7.87 -5.74 -10.38
C TYR A 433 8.80 -6.57 -9.48
N ASP A 434 8.41 -6.85 -8.24
CA ASP A 434 9.17 -7.72 -7.34
C ASP A 434 8.86 -9.20 -7.57
N THR A 435 9.89 -10.05 -7.50
CA THR A 435 9.76 -11.51 -7.47
C THR A 435 9.95 -12.06 -6.05
N PRO A 436 9.68 -13.36 -5.79
CA PRO A 436 10.01 -14.00 -4.52
C PRO A 436 11.47 -13.76 -4.08
N GLN A 437 12.43 -13.77 -5.02
CA GLN A 437 13.83 -13.52 -4.70
C GLN A 437 14.07 -12.08 -4.21
N ASN A 438 13.38 -11.09 -4.78
CA ASN A 438 13.45 -9.69 -4.34
C ASN A 438 12.90 -9.55 -2.93
N VAL A 439 11.77 -10.20 -2.64
CA VAL A 439 11.18 -10.20 -1.32
C VAL A 439 12.09 -10.83 -0.27
N LEU A 440 12.82 -11.91 -0.59
CA LEU A 440 13.81 -12.48 0.32
C LEU A 440 14.94 -11.49 0.64
N LEU A 441 15.44 -10.76 -0.36
CA LEU A 441 16.44 -9.70 -0.17
C LEU A 441 15.89 -8.53 0.66
N LYS A 442 14.63 -8.13 0.42
CA LYS A 442 13.94 -7.10 1.21
C LYS A 442 13.71 -7.56 2.66
N CYS A 443 13.40 -8.83 2.90
CA CYS A 443 13.32 -9.40 4.25
C CYS A 443 14.68 -9.35 4.95
N GLU A 444 15.77 -9.69 4.25
CA GLU A 444 17.12 -9.54 4.78
C GLU A 444 17.44 -8.09 5.15
N TYR A 445 17.07 -7.15 4.29
CA TYR A 445 17.21 -5.73 4.56
C TYR A 445 16.40 -5.28 5.79
N ILE A 446 15.14 -5.69 5.91
CA ILE A 446 14.29 -5.42 7.09
C ILE A 446 14.96 -5.94 8.38
N ARG A 447 15.57 -7.12 8.32
CA ARG A 447 16.31 -7.69 9.45
C ARG A 447 17.56 -6.87 9.78
N ASN A 448 18.40 -6.62 8.79
CA ASN A 448 19.68 -5.94 8.94
C ASN A 448 19.52 -4.47 9.39
N LYS A 449 18.49 -3.77 8.90
CA LYS A 449 18.17 -2.39 9.29
C LYS A 449 17.21 -2.30 10.47
N ARG A 450 16.81 -3.43 11.07
CA ARG A 450 15.89 -3.50 12.22
C ARG A 450 14.57 -2.75 11.99
N LEU A 451 14.05 -2.80 10.76
CA LEU A 451 12.80 -2.11 10.39
C LEU A 451 11.59 -2.74 11.08
N ARG A 452 10.51 -1.98 11.26
CA ARG A 452 9.28 -2.50 11.89
C ARG A 452 8.66 -3.67 11.12
N GLY A 453 8.83 -3.74 9.80
CA GLY A 453 8.35 -4.86 8.99
C GLY A 453 8.09 -4.47 7.55
N ALA A 454 7.04 -5.04 6.95
CA ALA A 454 6.66 -4.81 5.56
C ALA A 454 5.20 -4.36 5.41
N MET A 455 4.94 -3.60 4.34
CA MET A 455 3.61 -3.16 3.91
C MET A 455 3.41 -3.51 2.42
N PHE A 456 2.19 -3.87 2.01
CA PHE A 456 1.88 -4.20 0.62
C PHE A 456 0.77 -3.34 0.02
N TRP A 457 1.01 -2.86 -1.21
CA TRP A 457 0.00 -2.24 -2.07
C TRP A 457 -0.18 -3.07 -3.36
N GLU A 458 -1.35 -3.65 -3.64
CA GLU A 458 -2.47 -3.91 -2.74
C GLU A 458 -2.90 -5.38 -2.83
N LEU A 459 -3.60 -5.87 -1.81
CA LEU A 459 -3.80 -7.30 -1.58
C LEU A 459 -4.36 -8.09 -2.76
N SER A 460 -5.21 -7.47 -3.58
CA SER A 460 -5.82 -8.18 -4.72
C SER A 460 -4.81 -8.57 -5.79
N GLY A 461 -3.63 -7.93 -5.82
CA GLY A 461 -2.56 -8.18 -6.77
C GLY A 461 -1.65 -9.36 -6.43
N ASP A 462 -1.66 -9.87 -5.19
CA ASP A 462 -0.76 -10.96 -4.79
C ASP A 462 -1.10 -12.29 -5.46
N ALA A 463 -0.09 -13.15 -5.61
CA ALA A 463 -0.28 -14.50 -6.08
C ALA A 463 -0.93 -15.38 -5.01
N THR A 464 -1.76 -16.31 -5.44
CA THR A 464 -2.39 -17.36 -4.63
C THR A 464 -1.97 -18.73 -5.16
N LYS A 465 -2.37 -19.81 -4.46
CA LYS A 465 -2.16 -21.18 -4.97
C LYS A 465 -2.78 -21.41 -6.35
N THR A 466 -3.87 -20.72 -6.66
CA THR A 466 -4.62 -20.89 -7.90
C THR A 466 -4.32 -19.83 -8.96
N GLN A 467 -3.72 -18.69 -8.59
CA GLN A 467 -3.39 -17.59 -9.50
C GLN A 467 -1.95 -17.13 -9.26
N GLY A 468 -1.11 -17.10 -10.29
CA GLY A 468 0.32 -16.76 -10.15
C GLY A 468 1.20 -17.93 -9.69
N GLY A 469 0.74 -18.80 -8.80
CA GLY A 469 1.41 -20.07 -8.44
C GLY A 469 1.68 -20.21 -6.94
N ALA A 470 1.70 -21.47 -6.46
CA ALA A 470 1.68 -21.82 -5.03
C ALA A 470 2.77 -21.19 -4.16
N ASP A 471 3.93 -20.89 -4.73
CA ASP A 471 5.08 -20.35 -4.00
C ASP A 471 5.44 -18.92 -4.41
N ARG A 472 4.50 -18.20 -5.05
CA ARG A 472 4.72 -16.84 -5.52
C ARG A 472 4.13 -15.75 -4.63
N SER A 473 3.30 -16.07 -3.63
CA SER A 473 2.74 -15.06 -2.73
C SER A 473 3.84 -14.28 -2.02
N LEU A 474 3.92 -12.97 -2.31
CA LEU A 474 4.91 -12.08 -1.71
C LEU A 474 4.57 -11.79 -0.25
N VAL A 475 3.27 -11.74 0.09
CA VAL A 475 2.79 -11.53 1.47
C VAL A 475 3.16 -12.72 2.35
N ALA A 476 2.85 -13.94 1.90
CA ALA A 476 3.13 -15.17 2.64
C ALA A 476 4.64 -15.38 2.85
N LEU A 477 5.42 -15.13 1.79
CA LEU A 477 6.86 -15.29 1.83
C LEU A 477 7.48 -14.31 2.81
N THR A 478 7.00 -13.06 2.85
CA THR A 478 7.49 -12.05 3.79
C THR A 478 7.19 -12.43 5.23
N ALA A 479 5.93 -12.81 5.52
CA ALA A 479 5.51 -13.26 6.85
C ALA A 479 6.39 -14.39 7.41
N LYS A 480 6.80 -15.33 6.54
CA LYS A 480 7.64 -16.47 6.92
C LYS A 480 9.11 -16.10 7.18
N ASN A 481 9.63 -15.06 6.55
CA ASN A 481 11.07 -14.81 6.50
C ASN A 481 11.53 -13.58 7.29
N MET A 482 10.68 -12.59 7.54
CA MET A 482 11.15 -11.32 8.14
C MET A 482 11.39 -11.37 9.66
N GLY A 483 10.85 -12.37 10.36
CA GLY A 483 10.98 -12.54 11.82
C GLY A 483 9.64 -12.79 12.50
N THR A 484 9.63 -12.75 13.83
CA THR A 484 8.44 -13.01 14.65
C THR A 484 7.39 -11.92 14.43
N LEU A 485 6.17 -12.31 14.08
CA LEU A 485 5.07 -11.36 13.84
C LEU A 485 4.48 -10.79 15.14
N ASP A 486 4.00 -9.56 15.05
CA ASP A 486 3.30 -8.84 16.11
C ASP A 486 2.00 -9.53 16.51
N ALA A 487 1.98 -10.02 17.74
CA ALA A 487 0.88 -10.74 18.35
C ALA A 487 0.08 -9.87 19.35
N THR A 488 0.24 -8.54 19.31
CA THR A 488 -0.53 -7.65 20.18
C THR A 488 -2.02 -7.80 19.91
N LEU A 489 -2.81 -7.88 20.98
CA LEU A 489 -4.24 -8.13 20.89
C LEU A 489 -4.96 -6.93 20.28
N ASN A 490 -5.84 -7.19 19.33
CA ASN A 490 -6.75 -6.21 18.75
C ASN A 490 -7.89 -5.83 19.72
N HIS A 491 -8.56 -4.72 19.39
CA HIS A 491 -9.80 -4.28 20.01
C HIS A 491 -10.99 -5.07 19.46
N ILE A 492 -11.85 -5.54 20.36
CA ILE A 492 -13.07 -6.30 20.03
C ILE A 492 -14.34 -5.73 20.69
N SER A 493 -14.18 -4.74 21.57
CA SER A 493 -15.28 -4.10 22.29
C SER A 493 -15.47 -2.69 21.75
N TYR A 494 -16.68 -2.39 21.28
CA TYR A 494 -17.05 -1.09 20.67
C TYR A 494 -18.43 -0.65 21.20
N PRO A 495 -18.53 -0.38 22.51
CA PRO A 495 -19.80 -0.17 23.19
C PRO A 495 -20.52 1.12 22.77
N PHE A 496 -19.80 2.07 22.15
CA PHE A 496 -20.36 3.33 21.68
C PHE A 496 -20.63 3.34 20.17
N SER A 497 -20.44 2.21 19.48
CA SER A 497 -20.78 2.08 18.06
C SER A 497 -22.23 2.46 17.80
N LYS A 498 -22.56 3.01 16.64
CA LYS A 498 -23.94 3.23 16.17
C LYS A 498 -24.65 1.92 15.82
N TRP A 499 -23.90 0.84 15.59
CA TRP A 499 -24.40 -0.45 15.11
C TRP A 499 -24.67 -1.42 16.25
N ASP A 500 -25.88 -1.98 16.29
CA ASP A 500 -26.34 -2.84 17.37
C ASP A 500 -25.59 -4.17 17.42
N ASN A 501 -25.27 -4.76 16.26
CA ASN A 501 -24.46 -5.98 16.19
C ASN A 501 -23.00 -5.74 16.60
N VAL A 502 -22.42 -4.59 16.30
CA VAL A 502 -21.07 -4.20 16.77
C VAL A 502 -21.04 -4.02 18.28
N LYS A 503 -21.99 -3.26 18.87
CA LYS A 503 -22.10 -3.08 20.34
C LYS A 503 -22.18 -4.42 21.09
N LYS A 504 -22.90 -5.38 20.52
CA LYS A 504 -23.08 -6.74 21.07
C LYS A 504 -21.88 -7.66 20.82
N GLY A 505 -20.80 -7.14 20.22
CA GLY A 505 -19.58 -7.90 19.94
C GLY A 505 -19.73 -8.89 18.79
N MET A 506 -20.53 -8.56 17.76
CA MET A 506 -20.82 -9.40 16.58
C MET A 506 -21.22 -10.84 16.96
N PRO A 507 -22.39 -11.05 17.61
CA PRO A 507 -22.91 -12.39 17.84
C PRO A 507 -23.12 -13.12 16.51
N LYS A 508 -23.03 -14.46 16.56
CA LYS A 508 -23.21 -15.30 15.38
C LYS A 508 -24.62 -15.21 14.81
#